data_AF-A0A965Q9S3-F1
#
_entry.id   AF-A0A965Q9S3-F1
#
_cell.length_a   1.000
_cell.length_b   1.000
_cell.length_c   1.000
_cell.angle_alpha   90.00
_cell.angle_beta   90.00
_cell.angle_gamma   90.00
#
_symmetry.space_group_name_H-M   'P 1'
#
loop_
_entity.id
_entity.type
_entity.pdbx_description
1 polymer ?
#
loop_
_entity_poly.entity_id
_entity_poly.type
_entity_poly.pdbx_seq_one_letter_code
_entity_poly.pdbx_strand_id
1 'polypeptide(L)'
;MTVRTPLLLALLLARFASSAVVAPLSAQSSSTLPERAVRRDIPLTNIIRKAFAAGTRDSTGRPGKHYAQLRTDYTINAKLDPATSRITGRESIVISNNTADSLASIVMRLDQNLFLFQSPHLSPWVPSENTDGFVITKMSVNGQPVNLAAA
;
A
#
# COMPACT_ATOMS: atom_id res chain seq x y z
N MET A 1 83.03 54.17 35.21
CA MET A 1 83.42 54.06 36.64
C MET A 1 82.24 54.64 37.41
N THR A 2 81.49 53.96 38.28
CA THR A 2 81.84 52.98 39.34
C THR A 2 80.48 52.33 39.73
N VAL A 3 80.29 51.00 39.56
CA VAL A 3 80.37 49.94 40.60
C VAL A 3 79.02 49.55 41.26
N ARG A 4 78.61 48.31 40.94
CA ARG A 4 78.13 47.18 41.77
C ARG A 4 76.88 47.30 42.69
N THR A 5 75.83 46.59 42.26
CA THR A 5 75.01 45.55 42.98
C THR A 5 75.47 45.15 44.38
N PRO A 6 74.59 44.79 45.36
CA PRO A 6 73.89 43.47 45.41
C PRO A 6 72.50 43.48 46.15
N LEU A 7 71.49 42.69 45.76
CA LEU A 7 71.24 41.24 45.91
C LEU A 7 70.49 40.83 47.21
N LEU A 8 69.34 40.15 47.00
CA LEU A 8 68.66 39.10 47.80
C LEU A 8 67.96 39.45 49.12
N LEU A 9 66.70 39.02 49.29
CA LEU A 9 66.32 37.87 50.16
C LEU A 9 64.81 37.50 50.15
N ALA A 10 64.55 36.20 50.40
CA ALA A 10 63.46 35.58 51.19
C ALA A 10 61.99 35.51 50.69
N LEU A 11 61.62 34.29 50.26
CA LEU A 11 60.57 33.38 50.78
C LEU A 11 59.45 33.96 51.69
N LEU A 12 58.16 33.72 51.36
CA LEU A 12 57.16 32.98 52.19
C LEU A 12 55.67 33.09 51.67
N LEU A 13 54.97 31.94 51.64
CA LEU A 13 53.52 31.64 51.75
C LEU A 13 52.41 32.16 50.77
N ALA A 14 51.71 31.16 50.20
CA ALA A 14 50.25 30.97 50.05
C ALA A 14 49.34 32.06 49.42
N ARG A 15 48.65 31.74 48.31
CA ARG A 15 47.24 32.12 48.04
C ARG A 15 46.55 31.21 47.01
N PHE A 16 45.46 30.58 47.44
CA PHE A 16 44.37 30.07 46.60
C PHE A 16 43.64 31.27 45.97
N ALA A 17 43.42 31.25 44.65
CA ALA A 17 42.56 32.21 43.96
C ALA A 17 41.59 31.47 43.04
N SER A 18 40.37 31.21 43.54
CA SER A 18 39.25 30.76 42.72
C SER A 18 38.79 31.94 41.86
N SER A 19 39.09 31.90 40.56
CA SER A 19 38.51 32.82 39.59
C SER A 19 37.21 32.21 39.05
N ALA A 20 36.07 32.76 39.46
CA ALA A 20 34.80 32.47 38.81
C ALA A 20 34.76 33.18 37.45
N VAL A 21 34.84 32.41 36.37
CA VAL A 21 34.70 32.93 35.01
C VAL A 21 33.20 33.12 34.74
N VAL A 22 32.75 34.37 34.72
CA VAL A 22 31.42 34.74 34.21
C VAL A 22 31.55 34.93 32.70
N ALA A 23 31.00 34.00 31.91
CA ALA A 23 30.94 34.14 30.47
C ALA A 23 29.78 35.07 30.07
N PRO A 24 29.95 35.97 29.09
CA PRO A 24 28.85 36.77 28.57
C PRO A 24 27.87 35.86 27.83
N LEU A 25 26.58 36.00 28.13
CA LEU A 25 25.52 35.37 27.36
C LEU A 25 25.35 36.15 26.04
N SER A 26 26.10 35.74 25.03
CA SER A 26 25.94 36.27 23.67
C SER A 26 24.50 36.05 23.22
N ALA A 27 23.82 37.12 22.81
CA ALA A 27 22.51 37.04 22.19
C ALA A 27 22.59 36.10 20.97
N GLN A 28 21.82 35.01 21.00
CA GLN A 28 21.77 34.07 19.88
C GLN A 28 21.09 34.77 18.71
N SER A 29 21.86 35.06 17.66
CA SER A 29 21.35 35.50 16.37
C SER A 29 20.28 34.50 15.92
N SER A 30 19.06 34.97 15.68
CA SER A 30 18.00 34.17 15.07
C SER A 30 18.50 33.64 13.73
N SER A 31 18.81 32.34 13.66
CA SER A 31 19.17 31.71 12.41
C SER A 31 17.96 31.77 11.49
N THR A 32 18.11 32.43 10.34
CA THR A 32 17.12 32.33 9.27
C THR A 32 17.06 30.87 8.85
N LEU A 33 15.92 30.22 9.05
CA LEU A 33 15.70 28.86 8.57
C LEU A 33 15.98 28.83 7.06
N PRO A 34 16.69 27.82 6.55
CA PRO A 34 16.96 27.73 5.11
C PRO A 34 15.64 27.68 4.33
N GLU A 35 15.60 28.41 3.22
CA GLU A 35 14.51 28.38 2.24
C GLU A 35 14.17 26.92 1.93
N ARG A 36 12.91 26.51 2.19
CA ARG A 36 12.49 25.14 1.92
C ARG A 36 12.50 24.91 0.42
N ALA A 37 13.30 23.96 -0.04
CA ALA A 37 13.36 23.59 -1.46
C ALA A 37 11.97 23.16 -1.97
N VAL A 38 11.32 24.01 -2.76
CA VAL A 38 10.09 23.69 -3.47
C VAL A 38 10.44 22.77 -4.63
N ARG A 39 10.06 21.49 -4.55
CA ARG A 39 10.12 20.56 -5.69
C ARG A 39 9.17 21.08 -6.77
N ARG A 40 9.71 21.43 -7.93
CA ARG A 40 8.94 21.91 -9.09
C ARG A 40 8.56 20.78 -10.05
N ASP A 41 9.13 19.60 -9.84
CA ASP A 41 8.93 18.40 -10.63
C ASP A 41 8.31 17.29 -9.79
N ILE A 42 7.44 16.51 -10.43
CA ILE A 42 6.89 15.28 -9.85
C ILE A 42 7.78 14.13 -10.34
N PRO A 43 8.50 13.43 -9.44
CA PRO A 43 9.39 12.36 -9.86
C PRO A 43 8.58 11.21 -10.48
N LEU A 44 8.90 10.85 -11.72
CA LEU A 44 8.33 9.66 -12.34
C LEU A 44 8.81 8.43 -11.57
N THR A 45 7.87 7.59 -11.15
CA THR A 45 8.19 6.28 -10.57
C THR A 45 8.57 5.29 -11.67
N ASN A 46 9.20 4.18 -11.29
CA ASN A 46 9.49 3.08 -12.21
C ASN A 46 8.23 2.55 -12.92
N ILE A 47 7.08 2.57 -12.24
CA ILE A 47 5.79 2.09 -12.77
C ILE A 47 5.32 3.01 -13.90
N ILE A 48 5.38 4.34 -13.70
CA ILE A 48 4.96 5.31 -14.71
C ILE A 48 5.88 5.22 -15.94
N ARG A 49 7.20 5.12 -15.74
CA ARG A 49 8.16 4.90 -16.84
C ARG A 49 7.83 3.65 -17.66
N LYS A 50 7.55 2.53 -17.00
CA LYS A 50 7.16 1.28 -17.68
C LYS A 50 5.85 1.45 -18.45
N ALA A 51 4.84 2.11 -17.86
CA ALA A 51 3.56 2.32 -18.52
C ALA A 51 3.67 3.21 -19.77
N PHE A 52 4.55 4.22 -19.75
CA PHE A 52 4.85 5.08 -20.88
C PHE A 52 5.63 4.32 -21.96
N ALA A 53 6.68 3.59 -21.57
CA ALA A 53 7.46 2.76 -22.51
C ALA A 53 6.60 1.68 -23.18
N ALA A 54 5.64 1.09 -22.45
CA ALA A 54 4.67 0.14 -22.98
C ALA A 54 3.53 0.79 -23.77
N GLY A 55 3.46 2.13 -23.84
CA GLY A 55 2.39 2.86 -24.54
C GLY A 55 0.98 2.63 -23.99
N THR A 56 0.88 2.20 -22.73
CA THR A 56 -0.39 1.96 -22.03
C THR A 56 -0.97 3.21 -21.39
N ARG A 57 -0.14 4.22 -21.14
CA ARG A 57 -0.51 5.52 -20.55
C ARG A 57 0.30 6.65 -21.19
N ASP A 58 -0.29 7.83 -21.28
CA ASP A 58 0.37 9.06 -21.71
C ASP A 58 0.61 10.04 -20.53
N SER A 59 1.23 11.20 -20.82
CA SER A 59 1.47 12.25 -19.82
C SER A 59 0.19 12.87 -19.26
N THR A 60 -0.95 12.67 -19.92
CA THR A 60 -2.27 13.14 -19.47
C THR A 60 -2.97 12.12 -18.56
N GLY A 61 -2.41 10.91 -18.43
CA GLY A 61 -2.99 9.80 -17.67
C GLY A 61 -4.10 9.06 -18.41
N ARG A 62 -4.35 9.38 -19.68
CA ARG A 62 -5.35 8.70 -20.50
C ARG A 62 -4.86 7.30 -20.89
N PRO A 63 -5.78 6.34 -21.06
CA PRO A 63 -5.49 5.08 -21.74
C PRO A 63 -4.77 5.30 -23.07
N GLY A 64 -3.58 4.72 -23.21
CA GLY A 64 -2.83 4.74 -24.46
C GLY A 64 -3.32 3.68 -25.46
N LYS A 65 -2.73 3.67 -26.66
CA LYS A 65 -3.09 2.73 -27.74
C LYS A 65 -2.96 1.25 -27.32
N HIS A 66 -2.02 0.94 -26.44
CA HIS A 66 -1.78 -0.43 -25.97
C HIS A 66 -2.48 -0.75 -24.65
N TYR A 67 -3.37 0.13 -24.17
CA TYR A 67 -4.17 -0.15 -22.98
C TYR A 67 -5.29 -1.14 -23.32
N ALA A 68 -5.16 -2.36 -22.81
CA ALA A 68 -6.17 -3.40 -22.93
C ALA A 68 -7.06 -3.46 -21.68
N GLN A 69 -8.36 -3.67 -21.90
CA GLN A 69 -9.31 -3.98 -20.84
C GLN A 69 -9.88 -5.37 -21.06
N LEU A 70 -10.04 -6.10 -19.95
CA LEU A 70 -10.81 -7.32 -19.93
C LEU A 70 -12.30 -6.96 -19.84
N ARG A 71 -13.09 -7.54 -20.75
CA ARG A 71 -14.55 -7.38 -20.75
C ARG A 71 -15.17 -8.71 -20.34
N THR A 72 -16.18 -8.64 -19.49
CA THR A 72 -16.95 -9.81 -19.08
C THR A 72 -18.43 -9.56 -19.31
N ASP A 73 -19.05 -10.41 -20.12
CA ASP A 73 -20.49 -10.37 -20.38
C ASP A 73 -21.16 -11.55 -19.66
N TYR A 74 -22.21 -11.24 -18.91
CA TYR A 74 -22.93 -12.20 -18.06
C TYR A 74 -24.36 -12.40 -18.57
N THR A 75 -24.77 -13.67 -18.70
CA THR A 75 -26.17 -14.04 -18.92
C THR A 75 -26.62 -14.92 -17.75
N ILE A 76 -27.53 -14.38 -16.93
CA ILE A 76 -28.00 -15.02 -15.71
C ILE A 76 -29.48 -15.34 -15.85
N ASN A 77 -29.81 -16.62 -15.73
CA ASN A 77 -31.19 -17.10 -15.67
C ASN A 77 -31.41 -17.73 -14.30
N ALA A 78 -32.23 -17.12 -13.46
CA ALA A 78 -32.45 -17.58 -12.09
C ALA A 78 -33.94 -17.58 -11.72
N LYS A 79 -34.29 -18.45 -10.77
CA LYS A 79 -35.60 -18.57 -10.16
C LYS A 79 -35.45 -18.53 -8.65
N LEU A 80 -36.28 -17.73 -7.98
CA LEU A 80 -36.47 -17.75 -6.54
C LEU A 80 -37.66 -18.65 -6.19
N ASP A 81 -37.48 -19.54 -5.22
CA ASP A 81 -38.55 -20.26 -4.55
C ASP A 81 -38.72 -19.69 -3.12
N PRO A 82 -39.78 -18.90 -2.87
CA PRO A 82 -40.01 -18.30 -1.56
C PRO A 82 -40.35 -19.30 -0.46
N ALA A 83 -40.91 -20.48 -0.80
CA ALA A 83 -41.30 -21.47 0.21
C ALA A 83 -40.08 -22.13 0.86
N THR A 84 -38.97 -22.21 0.12
CA THR A 84 -37.72 -22.84 0.54
C THR A 84 -36.57 -21.85 0.68
N SER A 85 -36.83 -20.55 0.47
CA SER A 85 -35.83 -19.48 0.42
C SER A 85 -34.65 -19.79 -0.51
N ARG A 86 -34.90 -20.50 -1.63
CA ARG A 86 -33.84 -21.03 -2.50
C ARG A 86 -33.81 -20.33 -3.85
N ILE A 87 -32.61 -19.93 -4.26
CA ILE A 87 -32.34 -19.44 -5.62
C ILE A 87 -31.68 -20.57 -6.42
N THR A 88 -32.20 -20.83 -7.60
CA THR A 88 -31.63 -21.80 -8.55
C THR A 88 -31.50 -21.17 -9.92
N GLY A 89 -30.45 -21.51 -10.67
CA GLY A 89 -30.24 -20.87 -11.96
C GLY A 89 -29.08 -21.43 -12.77
N ARG A 90 -28.91 -20.82 -13.94
CA ARG A 90 -27.80 -21.03 -14.86
C ARG A 90 -27.19 -19.69 -15.20
N GLU A 91 -25.87 -19.65 -15.18
CA GLU A 91 -25.07 -18.50 -15.59
C GLU A 91 -24.18 -18.89 -16.78
N SER A 92 -24.02 -17.96 -17.73
CA SER A 92 -23.03 -18.02 -18.79
C SER A 92 -22.18 -16.76 -18.73
N ILE A 93 -20.87 -16.95 -18.72
CA ILE A 93 -19.87 -15.88 -18.59
C ILE A 93 -18.99 -15.91 -19.83
N VAL A 94 -18.94 -14.80 -20.58
CA VAL A 94 -18.05 -14.63 -21.73
C VAL A 94 -16.98 -13.61 -21.36
N ILE A 95 -15.73 -14.07 -21.30
CA ILE A 95 -14.58 -13.22 -21.00
C ILE A 95 -13.85 -12.91 -22.31
N SER A 96 -13.78 -11.62 -22.66
CA SER A 96 -12.98 -11.11 -23.76
C SER A 96 -11.70 -10.49 -23.22
N ASN A 97 -10.59 -11.22 -23.32
CA ASN A 97 -9.25 -10.72 -22.98
C ASN A 97 -8.62 -10.06 -24.21
N ASN A 98 -8.48 -8.73 -24.19
CA ASN A 98 -7.88 -7.95 -25.27
C ASN A 98 -6.38 -7.70 -25.07
N THR A 99 -5.74 -8.42 -24.13
CA THR A 99 -4.31 -8.31 -23.84
C THR A 99 -3.54 -9.32 -24.70
N ALA A 100 -2.27 -9.05 -24.97
CA ALA A 100 -1.37 -10.02 -25.62
C ALA A 100 -1.07 -11.25 -24.71
N ASP A 101 -1.18 -11.07 -23.40
CA ASP A 101 -0.92 -12.11 -22.40
C ASP A 101 -2.12 -13.04 -22.22
N SER A 102 -1.86 -14.34 -22.08
CA SER A 102 -2.89 -15.36 -21.84
C SER A 102 -3.45 -15.28 -20.41
N LEU A 103 -4.78 -15.44 -20.25
CA LEU A 103 -5.43 -15.54 -18.95
C LEU A 103 -5.28 -16.97 -18.40
N ALA A 104 -4.36 -17.16 -17.44
CA ALA A 104 -4.03 -18.47 -16.89
C ALA A 104 -5.09 -19.04 -15.92
N SER A 105 -5.79 -18.17 -15.20
CA SER A 105 -6.80 -18.57 -14.22
C SER A 105 -7.96 -17.58 -14.16
N ILE A 106 -9.13 -18.10 -13.83
CA ILE A 106 -10.35 -17.32 -13.58
C ILE A 106 -10.72 -17.56 -12.12
N VAL A 107 -10.86 -16.47 -11.36
CA VAL A 107 -11.30 -16.52 -9.97
C VAL A 107 -12.74 -16.02 -9.92
N MET A 108 -13.62 -16.83 -9.33
CA MET A 108 -15.01 -16.48 -9.11
C MET A 108 -15.23 -16.14 -7.64
N ARG A 109 -15.97 -15.07 -7.39
CA ARG A 109 -16.39 -14.70 -6.04
C ARG A 109 -17.73 -15.37 -5.72
N LEU A 110 -17.72 -16.17 -4.66
CA LEU A 110 -18.90 -16.89 -4.18
C LEU A 110 -19.35 -16.28 -2.85
N ASP A 111 -19.85 -15.06 -2.90
CA ASP A 111 -20.10 -14.26 -1.68
C ASP A 111 -21.10 -14.92 -0.72
N GLN A 112 -22.03 -15.76 -1.22
CA GLN A 112 -22.96 -16.51 -0.35
C GLN A 112 -22.26 -17.54 0.54
N ASN A 113 -21.02 -17.94 0.22
CA ASN A 113 -20.24 -18.86 1.04
C ASN A 113 -19.77 -18.23 2.37
N LEU A 114 -19.94 -16.91 2.54
CA LEU A 114 -19.71 -16.23 3.81
C LEU A 114 -20.63 -16.77 4.93
N PHE A 115 -21.77 -17.36 4.58
CA PHE A 115 -22.78 -17.90 5.51
C PHE A 115 -22.70 -19.42 5.69
N LEU A 116 -21.59 -20.06 5.28
CA LEU A 116 -21.35 -21.47 5.60
C LEU A 116 -21.11 -21.65 7.10
N PHE A 117 -21.57 -22.78 7.66
CA PHE A 117 -21.48 -23.09 9.10
C PHE A 117 -20.07 -22.96 9.70
N GLN A 118 -19.03 -23.26 8.93
CA GLN A 118 -17.63 -23.24 9.38
C GLN A 118 -16.84 -22.02 8.87
N SER A 119 -17.53 -21.02 8.31
CA SER A 119 -16.88 -19.83 7.78
C SER A 119 -16.37 -18.93 8.92
N PRO A 120 -15.11 -18.45 8.89
CA PRO A 120 -14.63 -17.47 9.84
C PRO A 120 -15.40 -16.16 9.68
N HIS A 121 -16.39 -15.93 10.55
CA HIS A 121 -17.15 -14.68 10.53
C HIS A 121 -16.30 -13.54 11.08
N LEU A 122 -16.25 -12.41 10.37
CA LEU A 122 -15.52 -11.21 10.79
C LEU A 122 -16.15 -10.52 12.02
N SER A 123 -17.35 -10.91 12.45
CA SER A 123 -18.03 -10.32 13.60
C SER A 123 -18.98 -11.33 14.30
N PRO A 124 -18.96 -11.42 15.65
CA PRO A 124 -19.77 -12.36 16.42
C PRO A 124 -21.26 -11.98 16.57
N TRP A 125 -21.70 -10.83 16.04
CA TRP A 125 -23.01 -10.23 16.35
C TRP A 125 -24.08 -10.33 15.25
N VAL A 126 -23.81 -11.01 14.14
CA VAL A 126 -24.85 -11.23 13.12
C VAL A 126 -25.49 -12.59 13.39
N PRO A 127 -26.81 -12.67 13.66
CA PRO A 127 -27.50 -13.96 13.63
C PRO A 127 -27.32 -14.53 12.22
N SER A 128 -26.39 -15.47 12.09
CA SER A 128 -26.05 -16.06 10.81
C SER A 128 -27.01 -17.20 10.60
N GLU A 129 -28.00 -17.02 9.74
CA GLU A 129 -28.70 -18.17 9.18
C GLU A 129 -27.64 -18.95 8.38
N ASN A 130 -27.31 -20.14 8.86
CA ASN A 130 -26.37 -21.00 8.17
C ASN A 130 -27.01 -21.45 6.85
N THR A 131 -26.29 -21.26 5.76
CA THR A 131 -26.73 -21.70 4.43
C THR A 131 -25.74 -22.72 3.87
N ASP A 132 -26.18 -23.44 2.84
CA ASP A 132 -25.29 -24.31 2.05
C ASP A 132 -24.34 -23.52 1.13
N GLY A 133 -24.46 -22.17 1.10
CA GLY A 133 -23.73 -21.31 0.17
C GLY A 133 -24.07 -21.59 -1.30
N PHE A 134 -23.10 -21.39 -2.18
CA PHE A 134 -23.21 -21.75 -3.59
C PHE A 134 -22.93 -23.24 -3.80
N VAL A 135 -23.93 -23.96 -4.32
CA VAL A 135 -23.78 -25.34 -4.78
C VAL A 135 -23.67 -25.35 -6.30
N ILE A 136 -22.46 -25.58 -6.82
CA ILE A 136 -22.22 -25.69 -8.26
C ILE A 136 -22.51 -27.12 -8.70
N THR A 137 -23.58 -27.30 -9.49
CA THR A 137 -24.00 -28.63 -9.97
C THR A 137 -23.27 -29.05 -11.25
N LYS A 138 -22.94 -28.09 -12.11
CA LYS A 138 -22.22 -28.32 -13.36
C LYS A 138 -21.46 -27.07 -13.77
N MET A 139 -20.21 -27.24 -14.19
CA MET A 139 -19.38 -26.19 -14.76
C MET A 139 -18.68 -26.69 -16.02
N SER A 140 -18.58 -25.82 -17.02
CA SER A 140 -17.78 -26.06 -18.22
C SER A 140 -17.07 -24.78 -18.63
N VAL A 141 -15.80 -24.89 -18.99
CA VAL A 141 -14.96 -23.78 -19.46
C VAL A 141 -14.56 -24.09 -20.90
N ASN A 142 -14.85 -23.17 -21.83
CA ASN A 142 -14.57 -23.36 -23.27
C ASN A 142 -15.10 -24.70 -23.83
N GLY A 143 -16.27 -25.12 -23.35
CA GLY A 143 -16.91 -26.39 -23.74
C GLY A 143 -16.37 -27.64 -23.04
N GLN A 144 -15.29 -27.54 -22.26
CA GLN A 144 -14.73 -28.66 -21.50
C GLN A 144 -15.36 -28.73 -20.10
N PRO A 145 -15.86 -29.90 -19.66
CA PRO A 145 -16.41 -30.05 -18.32
C PRO A 145 -15.31 -29.89 -17.26
N VAL A 146 -15.61 -29.19 -16.18
CA VAL A 146 -14.70 -29.04 -15.03
C VAL A 146 -15.06 -30.10 -14.00
N ASN A 147 -14.05 -30.77 -13.43
CA ASN A 147 -14.25 -31.67 -12.30
C ASN A 147 -14.49 -30.85 -11.03
N LEU A 148 -15.69 -30.99 -10.46
CA LEU A 148 -16.13 -30.27 -9.26
C LEU A 148 -15.92 -31.06 -7.96
N ALA A 149 -15.42 -32.29 -8.04
CA ALA A 149 -15.16 -33.15 -6.87
C ALA A 149 -13.79 -32.90 -6.21
N ALA A 150 -12.98 -32.01 -6.80
CA ALA A 150 -11.66 -31.66 -6.30
C ALA A 150 -11.65 -30.19 -5.83
N ALA A 151 -12.12 -29.96 -4.61
CA ALA A 151 -11.87 -28.75 -3.84
C ALA A 151 -11.96 -29.08 -2.35
#